data_AF-A0A535HZA5-F1
#
_entry.id   AF-A0A535HZA5-F1
#
_cell.length_a   1.000
_cell.length_b   1.000
_cell.length_c   1.000
_cell.angle_alpha   90.00
_cell.angle_beta   90.00
_cell.angle_gamma   90.00
#
_symmetry.space_group_name_H-M   'P 1'
#
loop_
_entity.id
_entity.type
_entity.pdbx_description
1 polymer ?
#
loop_
_entity_poly.entity_id
_entity_poly.type
_entity_poly.pdbx_seq_one_letter_code
_entity_poly.pdbx_strand_id
1 'polypeptide(L)'
;MSGELETLESAARDFELSADFDFVDPKRLSAVIDRLQGVLCRVVDGARSRGDHLVAGQSACSWVANTCAMSKNAASDRLCVGA
;
A
#
# COMPACT_ATOMS: atom_id res chain seq x y z
N MET A 1 3.59 13.36 8.91
CA MET A 1 2.66 12.30 8.43
C MET A 1 2.12 11.61 9.69
N SER A 2 1.30 10.56 9.63
CA SER A 2 0.96 9.85 10.86
C SER A 2 2.23 9.20 11.42
N GLY A 3 2.54 9.39 12.71
CA GLY A 3 3.80 8.90 13.30
C GLY A 3 3.97 7.38 13.17
N GLU A 4 2.87 6.64 13.06
CA GLU A 4 2.86 5.20 12.81
C GLU A 4 3.37 4.84 11.40
N LEU A 5 3.08 5.67 10.39
CA LEU A 5 3.57 5.44 9.03
C LEU A 5 5.07 5.71 8.94
N GLU A 6 5.54 6.78 9.56
CA GLU A 6 6.97 7.12 9.63
C GLU A 6 7.78 6.03 10.36
N THR A 7 7.20 5.42 11.39
CA THR A 7 7.79 4.28 12.10
C THR A 7 7.89 3.04 11.20
N LEU A 8 6.84 2.74 10.44
CA LEU A 8 6.85 1.61 9.49
C LEU A 8 7.87 1.82 8.36
N GLU A 9 7.94 3.04 7.81
CA GLU A 9 8.93 3.40 6.79
C GLU A 9 10.37 3.24 7.29
N SER A 10 10.61 3.63 8.55
CA SER A 10 11.92 3.46 9.20
C SER A 10 12.25 1.98 9.40
N ALA A 11 11.31 1.17 9.88
CA ALA A 11 11.51 -0.27 10.04
C ALA A 11 11.76 -1.00 8.72
N ALA A 12 11.09 -0.58 7.64
CA ALA A 12 11.35 -1.13 6.30
C ALA A 12 12.77 -0.79 5.81
N ARG A 13 13.20 0.47 6.00
CA ARG A 13 14.57 0.90 5.67
C ARG A 13 15.62 0.15 6.47
N ASP A 14 15.40 -0.02 7.78
CA ASP A 14 16.33 -0.78 8.62
C ASP A 14 16.45 -2.23 8.16
N PHE A 15 15.34 -2.85 7.75
CA PHE A 15 15.36 -4.20 7.19
C PHE A 15 16.15 -4.27 5.88
N GLU A 16 15.95 -3.33 4.96
CA GLU A 16 16.71 -3.26 3.69
C GLU A 16 18.22 -3.11 3.90
N LEU A 17 18.64 -2.36 4.92
CA LEU A 17 20.05 -2.07 5.20
C LEU A 17 20.76 -3.17 5.99
N SER A 18 20.03 -3.91 6.83
CA SER A 18 20.64 -4.79 7.83
C SER A 18 20.33 -6.28 7.66
N ALA A 19 19.30 -6.63 6.87
CA ALA A 19 18.93 -8.02 6.70
C ALA A 19 19.96 -8.80 5.87
N ASP A 20 20.29 -9.99 6.34
CA ASP A 20 21.03 -10.98 5.56
C ASP A 20 20.05 -11.75 4.66
N PHE A 21 19.95 -11.32 3.39
CA PHE A 21 18.97 -11.87 2.44
C PHE A 21 19.17 -13.35 2.13
N ASP A 22 20.35 -13.93 2.40
CA ASP A 22 20.58 -15.37 2.26
C ASP A 22 19.85 -16.19 3.34
N PHE A 23 19.43 -15.55 4.44
CA PHE A 23 18.77 -16.19 5.59
C PHE A 23 17.38 -15.63 5.91
N VAL A 24 16.84 -14.74 5.08
CA VAL A 24 15.46 -14.27 5.21
C VAL A 24 14.50 -15.38 4.77
N ASP A 25 13.59 -15.80 5.67
CA ASP A 25 12.50 -16.71 5.33
C ASP A 25 11.50 -16.02 4.36
N PRO A 26 11.41 -16.45 3.09
CA PRO A 26 10.56 -15.80 2.09
C PRO A 26 9.07 -15.92 2.42
N LYS A 27 8.64 -16.99 3.11
CA LYS A 27 7.24 -17.19 3.52
C LYS A 27 6.85 -16.16 4.56
N ARG A 28 7.74 -15.90 5.53
CA ARG A 28 7.49 -14.90 6.57
C ARG A 28 7.48 -13.49 6.01
N LEU A 29 8.42 -13.16 5.11
CA LEU A 29 8.45 -11.86 4.44
C LEU A 29 7.18 -11.64 3.61
N SER A 30 6.77 -12.63 2.80
CA SER A 30 5.52 -12.57 2.02
C SER A 30 4.32 -12.27 2.92
N ALA A 31 4.19 -12.97 4.05
CA ALA A 31 3.08 -12.75 4.98
C ALA A 31 3.07 -11.34 5.59
N VAL A 32 4.23 -10.71 5.80
CA VAL A 32 4.30 -9.29 6.21
C VAL A 32 3.78 -8.40 5.09
N ILE A 33 4.28 -8.60 3.86
CA ILE A 33 3.88 -7.82 2.68
C ILE A 33 2.38 -7.92 2.45
N ASP A 34 1.80 -9.11 2.50
CA ASP A 34 0.36 -9.32 2.29
C ASP A 34 -0.49 -8.56 3.32
N ARG A 35 -0.05 -8.53 4.59
CA ARG A 35 -0.74 -7.73 5.63
C ARG A 35 -0.65 -6.23 5.33
N LEU A 36 0.52 -5.74 4.91
CA LEU A 36 0.71 -4.34 4.56
C LEU A 36 -0.09 -3.95 3.30
N GLN A 37 -0.18 -4.84 2.32
CA GLN A 37 -1.06 -4.66 1.17
C GLN A 37 -2.54 -4.57 1.59
N GLY A 38 -2.98 -5.41 2.54
CA GLY A 38 -4.33 -5.30 3.11
C GLY A 38 -4.59 -3.97 3.82
N VAL A 39 -3.58 -3.42 4.52
CA VAL A 39 -3.67 -2.07 5.10
C VAL A 39 -3.80 -1.01 3.99
N LEU A 40 -3.01 -1.10 2.93
CA LEU A 40 -3.11 -0.20 1.78
C LEU A 40 -4.52 -0.24 1.17
N CYS A 41 -5.13 -1.42 0.97
CA CYS A 41 -6.51 -1.54 0.47
C CYS A 41 -7.51 -0.75 1.33
N ARG A 42 -7.40 -0.80 2.66
CA ARG A 42 -8.26 -0.03 3.58
C ARG A 42 -8.02 1.47 3.46
N VAL A 43 -6.76 1.90 3.34
CA VAL A 43 -6.41 3.32 3.18
C VAL A 43 -7.00 3.89 1.90
N VAL A 44 -6.86 3.17 0.77
CA VAL A 44 -7.37 3.65 -0.51
C VAL A 44 -8.90 3.57 -0.61
N ASP A 45 -9.56 2.60 0.02
CA ASP A 45 -11.02 2.60 0.10
C ASP A 45 -11.53 3.73 1.01
N GLY A 46 -10.86 4.00 2.13
CA GLY A 46 -11.16 5.17 2.96
C GLY A 46 -11.03 6.48 2.19
N ALA A 47 -10.00 6.62 1.35
CA ALA A 47 -9.84 7.77 0.46
C ALA A 47 -10.89 7.84 -0.66
N ARG A 48 -11.27 6.69 -1.23
CA ARG A 48 -12.38 6.59 -2.18
C ARG A 48 -13.68 7.08 -1.54
N SER A 49 -14.00 6.61 -0.34
CA SER A 49 -15.20 6.94 0.41
C SER A 49 -15.29 8.42 0.79
N ARG A 50 -14.14 9.08 1.03
CA ARG A 50 -14.06 10.54 1.23
C ARG A 50 -14.20 11.35 -0.07
N GLY A 51 -14.10 10.71 -1.24
CA GLY A 51 -14.18 11.38 -2.53
C GLY A 51 -12.86 12.04 -2.97
N ASP A 52 -11.71 11.65 -2.42
CA ASP A 52 -10.40 12.26 -2.74
C ASP A 52 -10.12 12.22 -4.27
N HIS A 53 -10.53 11.14 -4.94
CA HIS A 53 -10.45 10.99 -6.39
C HIS A 53 -11.34 11.99 -7.16
N LEU A 54 -12.50 12.37 -6.62
CA LEU A 54 -13.40 13.34 -7.23
C LEU A 54 -12.81 14.75 -7.17
N VAL A 55 -12.15 15.10 -6.06
CA VAL A 55 -11.42 16.38 -5.92
C VAL A 55 -10.30 16.48 -6.97
N ALA A 56 -9.65 15.36 -7.28
CA ALA A 56 -8.63 15.27 -8.33
C ALA A 56 -9.21 15.20 -9.77
N GLY A 57 -10.54 15.17 -9.93
CA GLY A 57 -11.19 15.03 -11.25
C GLY A 57 -10.92 13.68 -11.92
N GLN A 58 -10.64 12.64 -11.15
CA GLN A 58 -10.24 11.31 -11.63
C GLN A 58 -11.25 10.23 -11.22
N SER A 59 -11.29 9.13 -11.96
CA SER A 59 -11.92 7.91 -11.44
C SER A 59 -11.11 7.36 -10.28
N ALA A 60 -11.76 6.67 -9.33
CA ALA A 60 -11.07 6.08 -8.18
C ALA A 60 -9.88 5.19 -8.58
N CYS A 61 -10.05 4.35 -9.61
CA CYS A 61 -8.99 3.48 -10.11
C CYS A 61 -7.81 4.28 -10.71
N SER A 62 -8.08 5.33 -11.50
CA SER A 62 -7.01 6.17 -12.06
C SER A 62 -6.27 6.95 -10.97
N TRP A 63 -7.01 7.40 -9.95
CA TRP A 63 -6.45 8.10 -8.80
C TRP A 63 -5.52 7.20 -7.99
N VAL A 64 -5.94 5.98 -7.64
CA VAL A 64 -5.08 5.00 -6.94
C VAL A 64 -3.87 4.63 -7.79
N ALA A 65 -4.05 4.38 -9.08
CA ALA A 65 -2.95 4.04 -9.99
C ALA A 65 -1.87 5.13 -10.01
N ASN A 66 -2.27 6.40 -10.11
CA ASN A 66 -1.36 7.54 -10.11
C ASN A 66 -0.74 7.78 -8.73
N THR A 67 -1.55 7.80 -7.67
CA THR A 67 -1.12 8.12 -6.30
C THR A 67 -0.13 7.08 -5.76
N CYS A 68 -0.35 5.82 -6.08
CA CYS A 68 0.48 4.72 -5.60
C CYS A 68 1.43 4.17 -6.67
N ALA A 69 1.63 4.90 -7.78
CA ALA A 69 2.54 4.57 -8.87
C ALA A 69 2.45 3.10 -9.34
N MET A 70 1.23 2.65 -9.67
CA MET A 70 0.94 1.26 -10.03
C MET A 70 0.07 1.16 -11.29
N SER A 71 -0.01 -0.03 -11.87
CA SER A 71 -0.90 -0.27 -13.00
C SER A 71 -2.37 -0.12 -12.61
N LYS A 72 -3.23 0.19 -13.59
CA LYS A 72 -4.68 0.27 -13.38
C LYS A 72 -5.28 -1.05 -12.90
N ASN A 73 -4.76 -2.20 -13.37
CA ASN A 73 -5.23 -3.50 -12.91
C ASN A 73 -4.92 -3.69 -11.42
N ALA A 74 -3.68 -3.41 -11.01
CA ALA A 74 -3.28 -3.52 -9.61
C ALA A 74 -4.01 -2.50 -8.70
N ALA A 75 -4.36 -1.32 -9.24
CA ALA A 75 -5.21 -0.35 -8.54
C ALA A 75 -6.66 -0.85 -8.39
N SER A 76 -7.21 -1.47 -9.44
CA SER A 76 -8.54 -2.07 -9.41
C SER A 76 -8.63 -3.19 -8.37
N ASP A 77 -7.65 -4.08 -8.32
CA ASP A 77 -7.61 -5.18 -7.35
C ASP A 77 -7.66 -4.66 -5.91
N ARG A 78 -6.91 -3.59 -5.61
CA ARG A 78 -6.90 -2.96 -4.28
C ARG A 78 -8.24 -2.34 -3.90
N LEU A 79 -8.97 -1.80 -4.87
CA LEU A 79 -10.30 -1.22 -4.66
C LEU A 79 -11.40 -2.28 -4.51
N CYS A 80 -11.26 -3.44 -5.15
CA CYS A 80 -12.22 -4.54 -5.04
C CYS A 80 -12.20 -5.22 -3.66
N VAL A 81 -11.06 -5.24 -2.97
CA VAL A 81 -10.91 -5.87 -1.64
C VAL A 81 -11.44 -4.98 -0.51
N GLY A 82 -11.59 -3.67 -0.76
CA GLY A 82 -12.10 -2.70 0.22
C GLY A 82 -13.60 -2.38 0.11
N ALA A 83 -14.33 -3.01 -0.83
CA ALA A 83 -15.76 -2.79 -1.05
C ALA A 83 -16.66 -3.67 -0.17
#